data_AF-A0A377HSD7-F1
#
_entry.id   AF-A0A377HSD7-F1
#
_cell.length_a   1.000
_cell.length_b   1.000
_cell.length_c   1.000
_cell.angle_alpha   90.00
_cell.angle_beta   90.00
_cell.angle_gamma   90.00
#
_symmetry.space_group_name_H-M   'P 1'
#
loop_
_entity.id
_entity.type
_entity.pdbx_description
1 polymer ?
#
loop_
_entity_poly.entity_id
_entity_poly.type
_entity_poly.pdbx_seq_one_letter_code
_entity_poly.pdbx_strand_id
1 'polypeptide(L)'
;MQCNNFEVIDLGVMVPADKIVDTAIREKADVIALSGLITPSLDEMEYFLGEMTRLGLNLPVMIGGATTSKEHTAIKLYPKYKHEVVYTTNASRAVTVCAALMNPDTKAELWERMKKEYEQIQHAFANKKAPRKQLPIEEARANRFDAFAGEWADYQVPPPKQTGIIEYKNVPIATLRKFIDWSPFFMLWGLMGGYPDAFDYPEGGEEARRVWNDAQKVLDELEQNGKLNPSGVMGIFPACRAGDDIEIFANSDRTSLVGKVYNLRQQTERGKNSKSPYNLCLSDFIADKESGQQDWFGMFAVCAGIEEHDLVEGYKAAGDDYNAILLQAVGDRLAEAMAEYLHFELRTKVWGYSDETMDNERLIREEYIGIRPAPGYPSCPEHTEKQIIWDLLEVEQRIGMKLTESYAMWPAASVCGWYFSHPASNYFTLGRIDEDQAKDYARRKGWSEKDMVKWLSVAMK
;
A
#
# COMPACT_ATOMS: atom_id res chain seq x y z
N MET A 1 -23.15 -10.38 1.86
CA MET A 1 -23.66 -11.42 0.92
C MET A 1 -24.51 -12.46 1.65
N GLN A 2 -23.97 -13.21 2.61
CA GLN A 2 -24.73 -14.24 3.36
C GLN A 2 -26.02 -13.74 4.02
N CYS A 3 -26.03 -12.51 4.56
CA CYS A 3 -27.26 -11.89 5.11
C CYS A 3 -28.40 -11.72 4.08
N ASN A 4 -28.12 -11.86 2.78
CA ASN A 4 -29.10 -11.81 1.70
C ASN A 4 -29.31 -13.20 1.07
N ASN A 5 -29.10 -14.26 1.85
CA ASN A 5 -29.37 -15.66 1.48
C ASN A 5 -28.52 -16.19 0.32
N PHE A 6 -27.32 -15.65 0.14
CA PHE A 6 -26.30 -16.22 -0.73
C PHE A 6 -25.43 -17.21 0.04
N GLU A 7 -25.16 -18.37 -0.56
CA GLU A 7 -24.06 -19.21 -0.12
C GLU A 7 -22.74 -18.56 -0.59
N VAL A 8 -21.80 -18.40 0.34
CA VAL A 8 -20.49 -17.78 0.05
C VAL A 8 -19.42 -18.76 0.47
N ILE A 9 -18.60 -19.16 -0.50
CA ILE A 9 -17.43 -20.00 -0.28
C ILE A 9 -16.22 -19.08 -0.31
N ASP A 10 -15.78 -18.65 0.88
CA ASP A 10 -14.55 -17.86 1.02
C ASP A 10 -13.34 -18.79 0.92
N LEU A 11 -12.50 -18.59 -0.09
CA LEU A 11 -11.28 -19.38 -0.31
C LEU A 11 -10.07 -18.80 0.45
N GLY A 12 -10.24 -17.68 1.12
CA GLY A 12 -9.20 -16.95 1.84
C GLY A 12 -8.41 -16.01 0.93
N VAL A 13 -7.18 -15.70 1.38
CA VAL A 13 -6.25 -14.81 0.68
C VAL A 13 -5.14 -15.60 -0.02
N MET A 14 -4.51 -14.99 -1.02
CA MET A 14 -3.42 -15.61 -1.81
C MET A 14 -3.84 -16.94 -2.47
N VAL A 15 -5.07 -17.00 -2.98
CA VAL A 15 -5.63 -18.20 -3.59
C VAL A 15 -5.21 -18.27 -5.06
N PRO A 16 -4.54 -19.35 -5.51
CA PRO A 16 -4.20 -19.54 -6.91
C PRO A 16 -5.42 -19.60 -7.85
N ALA A 17 -5.25 -19.13 -9.08
CA ALA A 17 -6.32 -19.06 -10.09
C ALA A 17 -6.94 -20.43 -10.40
N ASP A 18 -6.12 -21.48 -10.50
CA ASP A 18 -6.55 -22.87 -10.71
C ASP A 18 -7.43 -23.36 -9.56
N LYS A 19 -7.04 -23.09 -8.30
CA LYS A 19 -7.85 -23.43 -7.12
C LYS A 19 -9.20 -22.71 -7.11
N ILE A 20 -9.24 -21.44 -7.53
CA ILE A 20 -10.51 -20.69 -7.65
C ILE A 20 -11.41 -21.35 -8.70
N VAL A 21 -10.87 -21.64 -9.88
CA VAL A 21 -11.60 -22.29 -10.99
C VAL A 21 -12.10 -23.68 -10.57
N ASP A 22 -11.22 -24.51 -10.02
CA ASP A 22 -11.53 -25.88 -9.60
C ASP A 22 -12.64 -25.89 -8.54
N THR A 23 -12.57 -24.97 -7.58
CA THR A 23 -13.61 -24.82 -6.56
C THR A 23 -14.93 -24.35 -7.19
N ALA A 24 -14.89 -23.33 -8.06
CA ALA A 24 -16.11 -22.83 -8.71
C ALA A 24 -16.82 -23.91 -9.52
N ILE A 25 -16.06 -24.78 -10.22
CA ILE A 25 -16.61 -25.92 -10.95
C ILE A 25 -17.17 -26.98 -9.99
N ARG A 26 -16.40 -27.36 -8.97
CA ARG A 26 -16.76 -28.41 -8.01
C ARG A 26 -18.02 -28.06 -7.23
N GLU A 27 -18.10 -26.84 -6.73
CA GLU A 27 -19.20 -26.33 -5.92
C GLU A 27 -20.34 -25.78 -6.79
N LYS A 28 -20.19 -25.80 -8.13
CA LYS A 28 -21.16 -25.27 -9.10
C LYS A 28 -21.55 -23.82 -8.81
N ALA A 29 -20.55 -23.00 -8.50
CA ALA A 29 -20.75 -21.60 -8.17
C ALA A 29 -21.40 -20.85 -9.34
N ASP A 30 -22.34 -19.97 -9.03
CA ASP A 30 -23.04 -19.16 -10.04
C ASP A 30 -22.27 -17.87 -10.40
N VAL A 31 -21.45 -17.35 -9.48
CA VAL A 31 -20.68 -16.11 -9.65
C VAL A 31 -19.33 -16.28 -8.95
N ILE A 32 -18.26 -15.79 -9.58
CA ILE A 32 -16.93 -15.69 -8.97
C ILE A 32 -16.69 -14.22 -8.56
N ALA A 33 -16.20 -13.97 -7.35
CA ALA A 33 -15.82 -12.63 -6.91
C ALA A 33 -14.33 -12.58 -6.58
N LEU A 34 -13.61 -11.60 -7.15
CA LEU A 34 -12.18 -11.38 -6.91
C LEU A 34 -11.97 -10.09 -6.12
N SER A 35 -11.09 -10.14 -5.12
CA SER A 35 -10.71 -9.01 -4.29
C SER A 35 -9.20 -8.72 -4.41
N GLY A 36 -8.81 -7.45 -4.51
CA GLY A 36 -7.41 -7.02 -4.63
C GLY A 36 -7.07 -5.82 -3.74
N LEU A 37 -5.97 -5.92 -2.99
CA LEU A 37 -5.51 -4.87 -2.06
C LEU A 37 -4.30 -4.09 -2.59
N ILE A 38 -3.42 -4.74 -3.34
CA ILE A 38 -2.17 -4.15 -3.83
C ILE A 38 -2.15 -4.12 -5.36
N THR A 39 -1.29 -3.30 -5.96
CA THR A 39 -1.26 -3.14 -7.42
C THR A 39 -0.94 -4.45 -8.16
N PRO A 40 -0.07 -5.36 -7.65
CA PRO A 40 0.11 -6.69 -8.26
C PRO A 40 -1.17 -7.55 -8.32
N SER A 41 -2.17 -7.31 -7.45
CA SER A 41 -3.44 -8.04 -7.50
C SER A 41 -4.22 -7.77 -8.79
N LEU A 42 -3.99 -6.63 -9.45
CA LEU A 42 -4.64 -6.29 -10.72
C LEU A 42 -4.16 -7.17 -11.87
N ASP A 43 -2.87 -7.52 -11.88
CA ASP A 43 -2.30 -8.42 -12.89
C ASP A 43 -2.81 -9.86 -12.68
N GLU A 44 -2.97 -10.30 -11.43
CA GLU A 44 -3.58 -11.61 -11.12
C GLU A 44 -5.04 -11.68 -11.57
N MET A 45 -5.81 -10.59 -11.43
CA MET A 45 -7.17 -10.51 -11.97
C MET A 45 -7.19 -10.57 -13.50
N GLU A 46 -6.25 -9.89 -14.17
CA GLU A 46 -6.13 -9.93 -15.64
C GLU A 46 -5.77 -11.33 -16.12
N TYR A 47 -4.81 -11.98 -15.46
CA TYR A 47 -4.42 -13.37 -15.70
C TYR A 47 -5.59 -14.33 -15.51
N PHE A 48 -6.30 -14.24 -14.38
CA PHE A 48 -7.46 -15.06 -14.07
C PHE A 48 -8.53 -14.98 -15.15
N LEU A 49 -8.89 -13.75 -15.60
CA LEU A 49 -9.88 -13.56 -16.66
C LEU A 49 -9.40 -14.10 -18.02
N GLY A 50 -8.10 -14.02 -18.31
CA GLY A 50 -7.51 -14.67 -19.46
C GLY A 50 -7.64 -16.20 -19.41
N GLU A 51 -7.40 -16.80 -18.24
CA GLU A 51 -7.55 -18.23 -18.00
C GLU A 51 -9.01 -18.68 -18.11
N MET A 52 -9.96 -17.90 -17.58
CA MET A 52 -11.39 -18.14 -17.75
C MET A 52 -11.77 -18.22 -19.24
N THR A 53 -11.26 -17.31 -20.07
CA THR A 53 -11.44 -17.37 -21.54
C THR A 53 -10.76 -18.59 -22.15
N ARG A 54 -9.52 -18.90 -21.76
CA ARG A 54 -8.75 -20.03 -22.29
C ARG A 54 -9.44 -21.36 -22.02
N LEU A 55 -10.05 -21.50 -20.85
CA LEU A 55 -10.78 -22.68 -20.42
C LEU A 55 -12.23 -22.73 -20.94
N GLY A 56 -12.70 -21.67 -21.62
CA GLY A 56 -14.06 -21.60 -22.16
C GLY A 56 -15.14 -21.51 -21.09
N LEU A 57 -14.80 -21.00 -19.90
CA LEU A 57 -15.74 -20.79 -18.81
C LEU A 57 -16.60 -19.55 -19.07
N ASN A 58 -17.82 -19.55 -18.52
CA ASN A 58 -18.84 -18.53 -18.80
C ASN A 58 -19.53 -17.98 -17.54
N LEU A 59 -18.96 -18.23 -16.37
CA LEU A 59 -19.46 -17.68 -15.11
C LEU A 59 -19.23 -16.16 -15.06
N PRO A 60 -20.20 -15.37 -14.59
CA PRO A 60 -19.99 -13.97 -14.26
C PRO A 60 -18.87 -13.79 -13.23
N VAL A 61 -18.06 -12.75 -13.42
CA VAL A 61 -16.97 -12.37 -12.51
C VAL A 61 -17.23 -10.98 -11.94
N MET A 62 -17.25 -10.86 -10.61
CA MET A 62 -17.30 -9.60 -9.88
C MET A 62 -15.90 -9.17 -9.48
N ILE A 63 -15.57 -7.89 -9.68
CA ILE A 63 -14.28 -7.30 -9.34
C ILE A 63 -14.47 -6.27 -8.23
N GLY A 64 -13.65 -6.34 -7.18
CA GLY A 64 -13.63 -5.37 -6.08
C GLY A 64 -12.29 -5.32 -5.35
N GLY A 65 -12.19 -4.43 -4.36
CA GLY A 65 -10.98 -4.22 -3.55
C GLY A 65 -10.30 -2.88 -3.79
N ALA A 66 -9.38 -2.51 -2.90
CA ALA A 66 -8.82 -1.16 -2.79
C ALA A 66 -8.11 -0.65 -4.04
N THR A 67 -7.43 -1.53 -4.79
CA THR A 67 -6.71 -1.16 -6.02
C THR A 67 -7.55 -1.24 -7.27
N THR A 68 -8.75 -1.83 -7.19
CA THR A 68 -9.64 -1.98 -8.34
C THR A 68 -10.39 -0.68 -8.62
N SER A 69 -10.70 -0.45 -9.90
CA SER A 69 -11.49 0.70 -10.33
C SER A 69 -12.33 0.35 -11.54
N LYS A 70 -13.35 1.17 -11.79
CA LYS A 70 -14.19 1.03 -12.98
C LYS A 70 -13.37 1.21 -14.26
N GLU A 71 -12.45 2.18 -14.23
CA GLU A 71 -11.55 2.51 -15.32
C GLU A 71 -10.59 1.36 -15.63
N HIS A 72 -9.91 0.82 -14.61
CA HIS A 72 -9.03 -0.34 -14.79
C HIS A 72 -9.81 -1.54 -15.33
N THR A 73 -10.98 -1.82 -14.75
CA THR A 73 -11.83 -2.93 -15.20
C THR A 73 -12.21 -2.77 -16.66
N ALA A 74 -12.64 -1.59 -17.09
CA ALA A 74 -13.01 -1.32 -18.48
C ALA A 74 -11.83 -1.45 -19.45
N ILE A 75 -10.64 -0.99 -19.07
CA ILE A 75 -9.48 -0.90 -19.98
C ILE A 75 -8.70 -2.21 -20.06
N LYS A 76 -8.52 -2.92 -18.93
CA LYS A 76 -7.60 -4.05 -18.81
C LYS A 76 -8.29 -5.40 -18.63
N LEU A 77 -9.36 -5.45 -17.84
CA LEU A 77 -10.02 -6.71 -17.46
C LEU A 77 -11.11 -7.11 -18.45
N TYR A 78 -12.03 -6.19 -18.76
CA TYR A 78 -13.14 -6.40 -19.70
C TYR A 78 -12.71 -6.98 -21.05
N PRO A 79 -11.61 -6.54 -21.69
CA PRO A 79 -11.16 -7.12 -22.97
C PRO A 79 -10.69 -8.58 -22.89
N LYS A 80 -10.36 -9.09 -21.70
CA LYS A 80 -9.80 -10.44 -21.54
C LYS A 80 -10.85 -11.53 -21.44
N TYR A 81 -12.09 -11.18 -21.12
CA TYR A 81 -13.16 -12.13 -20.87
C TYR A 81 -14.44 -11.75 -21.60
N LYS A 82 -15.00 -12.71 -22.33
CA LYS A 82 -16.16 -12.48 -23.22
C LYS A 82 -17.50 -12.44 -22.48
N HIS A 83 -17.52 -12.87 -21.22
CA HIS A 83 -18.71 -12.92 -20.38
C HIS A 83 -18.70 -11.78 -19.36
N GLU A 84 -19.70 -11.76 -18.47
CA GLU A 84 -19.95 -10.68 -17.54
C GLU A 84 -18.73 -10.44 -16.62
N VAL A 85 -18.14 -9.24 -16.69
CA VAL A 85 -17.16 -8.73 -15.72
C VAL A 85 -17.74 -7.48 -15.10
N VAL A 86 -18.04 -7.48 -13.80
CA VAL A 86 -18.74 -6.36 -13.14
C VAL A 86 -17.93 -5.82 -11.97
N TYR A 87 -17.47 -4.58 -12.10
CA TYR A 87 -16.84 -3.84 -11.01
C TYR A 87 -17.87 -3.39 -9.96
N THR A 88 -17.53 -3.56 -8.69
CA THR A 88 -18.34 -3.13 -7.55
C THR A 88 -17.54 -2.22 -6.62
N THR A 89 -18.16 -1.14 -6.13
CA THR A 89 -17.46 -0.13 -5.33
C THR A 89 -17.44 -0.42 -3.83
N ASN A 90 -18.38 -1.22 -3.33
CA ASN A 90 -18.51 -1.59 -1.92
C ASN A 90 -19.42 -2.80 -1.74
N ALA A 91 -19.43 -3.37 -0.54
CA ALA A 91 -20.20 -4.55 -0.19
C ALA A 91 -21.71 -4.39 -0.39
N SER A 92 -22.27 -3.20 -0.10
CA SER A 92 -23.71 -2.92 -0.29
C SER A 92 -24.12 -3.06 -1.76
N ARG A 93 -23.35 -2.46 -2.68
CA ARG A 93 -23.60 -2.60 -4.12
C ARG A 93 -23.29 -4.00 -4.65
N ALA A 94 -22.32 -4.69 -4.06
CA ALA A 94 -21.98 -6.06 -4.46
C ALA A 94 -23.16 -7.02 -4.29
N VAL A 95 -23.96 -6.87 -3.22
CA VAL A 95 -25.18 -7.65 -3.01
C VAL A 95 -26.18 -7.45 -4.16
N THR A 96 -26.47 -6.19 -4.50
CA THR A 96 -27.42 -5.87 -5.58
C THR A 96 -26.92 -6.38 -6.94
N VAL A 97 -25.62 -6.27 -7.20
CA VAL A 97 -25.00 -6.76 -8.44
C VAL A 97 -25.09 -8.28 -8.51
N CYS A 98 -24.75 -9.00 -7.44
CA CYS A 98 -24.83 -10.45 -7.42
C CYS A 98 -26.27 -10.93 -7.63
N ALA A 99 -27.25 -10.33 -6.94
CA ALA A 99 -28.67 -10.66 -7.14
C ALA A 99 -29.12 -10.47 -8.60
N ALA A 100 -28.67 -9.39 -9.24
CA ALA A 100 -28.97 -9.13 -10.64
C ALA A 100 -28.29 -10.14 -11.59
N LEU A 101 -27.08 -10.62 -11.28
CA LEU A 101 -26.38 -11.64 -12.07
C LEU A 101 -27.03 -13.03 -11.97
N MET A 102 -27.76 -13.33 -10.88
CA MET A 102 -28.43 -14.61 -10.67
C MET A 102 -29.72 -14.78 -11.52
N ASN A 103 -30.37 -13.68 -11.91
CA ASN A 103 -31.58 -13.74 -12.72
C ASN A 103 -31.26 -13.43 -14.20
N PRO A 104 -31.66 -14.27 -15.17
CA PRO A 104 -31.30 -14.10 -16.58
C PRO A 104 -31.68 -12.75 -17.20
N ASP A 105 -32.86 -12.22 -16.88
CA ASP A 105 -33.36 -10.97 -17.46
C ASP A 105 -32.59 -9.77 -16.90
N THR A 106 -32.46 -9.70 -15.57
CA THR A 106 -31.70 -8.62 -14.93
C THR A 106 -30.21 -8.72 -15.21
N LYS A 107 -29.68 -9.92 -15.42
CA LYS A 107 -28.28 -10.14 -15.83
C LYS A 107 -28.04 -9.54 -17.20
N ALA A 108 -28.91 -9.83 -18.17
CA ALA A 108 -28.79 -9.28 -19.52
C ALA A 108 -28.87 -7.74 -19.50
N GLU A 109 -29.83 -7.18 -18.75
CA GLU A 109 -29.97 -5.73 -18.59
C GLU A 109 -28.73 -5.09 -17.92
N LEU A 110 -28.27 -5.67 -16.81
CA LEU A 110 -27.08 -5.20 -16.10
C LEU A 110 -25.87 -5.22 -17.03
N TRP A 111 -25.68 -6.33 -17.75
CA TRP A 111 -24.51 -6.51 -18.59
C TRP A 111 -24.50 -5.54 -19.76
N GLU A 112 -25.62 -5.34 -20.45
CA GLU A 112 -25.73 -4.34 -21.52
C GLU A 112 -25.45 -2.92 -21.02
N ARG A 113 -25.89 -2.57 -19.81
CA ARG A 113 -25.54 -1.29 -19.20
C ARG A 113 -24.02 -1.20 -18.93
N MET A 114 -23.44 -2.21 -18.31
CA MET A 114 -22.00 -2.20 -17.97
C MET A 114 -21.11 -2.15 -19.21
N LYS A 115 -21.43 -2.90 -20.28
CA LYS A 115 -20.71 -2.83 -21.56
C LYS A 115 -20.68 -1.42 -22.11
N LYS A 116 -21.85 -0.77 -22.20
CA LYS A 116 -21.95 0.61 -22.71
C LYS A 116 -21.09 1.56 -21.88
N GLU A 117 -21.10 1.43 -20.56
CA GLU A 117 -20.27 2.24 -19.67
C GLU A 117 -18.77 1.97 -19.88
N TYR A 118 -18.37 0.71 -20.04
CA TYR A 118 -16.98 0.34 -20.29
C TYR A 118 -16.48 0.79 -21.65
N GLU A 119 -17.27 0.60 -22.71
CA GLU A 119 -16.98 1.08 -24.05
C GLU A 119 -16.87 2.61 -24.08
N GLN A 120 -17.75 3.32 -23.36
CA GLN A 120 -17.63 4.78 -23.18
C GLN A 120 -16.33 5.17 -22.50
N ILE A 121 -15.91 4.45 -21.44
CA ILE A 121 -14.64 4.68 -20.77
C ILE A 121 -13.47 4.40 -21.72
N GLN A 122 -13.51 3.31 -22.48
CA GLN A 122 -12.47 2.96 -23.46
C GLN A 122 -12.38 4.03 -24.57
N HIS A 123 -13.52 4.49 -25.10
CA HIS A 123 -13.57 5.56 -26.08
C HIS A 123 -13.06 6.88 -25.50
N ALA A 124 -13.46 7.25 -24.28
CA ALA A 124 -12.97 8.45 -23.60
C ALA A 124 -11.48 8.37 -23.31
N PHE A 125 -10.98 7.17 -22.95
CA PHE A 125 -9.56 6.92 -22.72
C PHE A 125 -8.75 7.01 -24.01
N ALA A 126 -9.24 6.44 -25.12
CA ALA A 126 -8.62 6.55 -26.43
C ALA A 126 -8.63 7.99 -26.96
N ASN A 127 -9.67 8.76 -26.64
CA ASN A 127 -9.84 10.16 -27.06
C ASN A 127 -9.29 11.18 -26.05
N LYS A 128 -8.68 10.75 -24.94
CA LYS A 128 -8.07 11.68 -23.98
C LYS A 128 -7.00 12.48 -24.70
N LYS A 129 -7.01 13.81 -24.49
CA LYS A 129 -5.90 14.68 -24.93
C LYS A 129 -4.59 14.03 -24.50
N ALA A 130 -3.61 14.07 -25.39
CA ALA A 130 -2.28 13.52 -25.12
C ALA A 130 -1.86 13.92 -23.70
N PRO A 131 -1.44 12.97 -22.85
CA PRO A 131 -0.92 13.31 -21.53
C PRO A 131 0.13 14.39 -21.70
N ARG A 132 0.30 15.25 -20.66
CA ARG A 132 1.41 16.21 -20.64
C ARG A 132 2.68 15.48 -21.12
N LYS A 133 3.43 16.15 -21.99
CA LYS A 133 4.59 15.58 -22.67
C LYS A 133 5.46 14.85 -21.64
N GLN A 134 5.78 13.59 -21.89
CA GLN A 134 6.79 12.89 -21.10
C GLN A 134 8.15 13.33 -21.61
N LEU A 135 9.05 13.61 -20.67
CA LEU A 135 10.44 13.93 -20.92
C LEU A 135 11.22 12.62 -21.01
N PRO A 136 12.20 12.51 -21.93
CA PRO A 136 13.24 11.50 -21.83
C PRO A 136 13.85 11.48 -20.43
N ILE A 137 14.23 10.31 -19.93
CA ILE A 137 14.72 10.14 -18.55
C ILE A 137 15.89 11.08 -18.23
N GLU A 138 16.80 11.32 -19.19
CA GLU A 138 17.93 12.23 -19.01
C GLU A 138 17.49 13.71 -18.88
N GLU A 139 16.46 14.15 -19.60
CA GLU A 139 15.89 15.48 -19.43
C GLU A 139 15.21 15.62 -18.06
N ALA A 140 14.51 14.57 -17.60
CA ALA A 140 13.90 14.56 -16.27
C ALA A 140 14.96 14.61 -15.15
N ARG A 141 16.08 13.89 -15.30
CA ARG A 141 17.24 13.92 -14.38
C ARG A 141 17.94 15.29 -14.36
N ALA A 142 18.00 15.96 -15.51
CA ALA A 142 18.52 17.32 -15.60
C ALA A 142 17.63 18.34 -14.86
N ASN A 143 16.31 18.10 -14.81
CA ASN A 143 15.34 18.90 -14.06
C ASN A 143 15.03 18.33 -12.65
N ARG A 144 15.98 17.61 -12.04
CA ARG A 144 15.82 17.08 -10.66
C ARG A 144 15.71 18.20 -9.64
N PHE A 145 15.15 17.88 -8.48
CA PHE A 145 15.30 18.73 -7.31
C PHE A 145 16.69 18.50 -6.70
N ASP A 146 17.37 19.58 -6.30
CA ASP A 146 18.64 19.49 -5.59
C ASP A 146 18.44 19.94 -4.15
N ALA A 147 18.27 18.97 -3.25
CA ALA A 147 18.00 19.22 -1.83
C ALA A 147 19.22 19.77 -1.07
N PHE A 148 20.38 19.95 -1.71
CA PHE A 148 21.61 20.42 -1.06
C PHE A 148 22.24 21.61 -1.79
N ALA A 149 21.46 22.29 -2.62
CA ALA A 149 21.86 23.47 -3.37
C ALA A 149 20.80 24.59 -3.26
N GLY A 150 21.11 25.76 -3.80
CA GLY A 150 20.19 26.90 -3.80
C GLY A 150 19.81 27.33 -2.39
N GLU A 151 18.50 27.30 -2.08
CA GLU A 151 17.99 27.64 -0.74
C GLU A 151 18.41 26.64 0.36
N TRP A 152 18.85 25.43 -0.03
CA TRP A 152 19.32 24.38 0.87
C TRP A 152 20.85 24.25 0.90
N ALA A 153 21.59 25.18 0.29
CA ALA A 153 23.05 25.11 0.22
C ALA A 153 23.74 25.07 1.60
N ASP A 154 23.12 25.71 2.60
CA ASP A 154 23.62 25.75 3.99
C ASP A 154 23.02 24.63 4.87
N TYR A 155 22.12 23.80 4.34
CA TYR A 155 21.56 22.68 5.10
C TYR A 155 22.65 21.69 5.46
N GLN A 156 22.67 21.28 6.73
CA GLN A 156 23.56 20.25 7.23
C GLN A 156 22.73 19.05 7.64
N VAL A 157 23.05 17.87 7.08
CA VAL A 157 22.36 16.64 7.46
C VAL A 157 22.59 16.35 8.96
N PRO A 158 21.52 16.17 9.76
CA PRO A 158 21.67 15.81 11.17
C PRO A 158 22.17 14.36 11.29
N PRO A 159 23.30 14.12 11.98
CA PRO A 159 23.74 12.75 12.25
C PRO A 159 22.77 12.06 13.23
N PRO A 160 22.41 10.78 13.00
CA PRO A 160 21.63 10.02 13.95
C PRO A 160 22.34 9.86 15.29
N LYS A 161 21.58 9.91 16.39
CA LYS A 161 22.10 9.60 17.74
C LYS A 161 22.47 8.11 17.87
N GLN A 162 21.77 7.24 17.15
CA GLN A 162 22.05 5.81 17.06
C GLN A 162 21.87 5.30 15.62
N THR A 163 22.77 4.45 15.17
CA THR A 163 22.77 3.81 13.85
C THR A 163 22.65 2.29 13.99
N GLY A 164 22.40 1.60 12.88
CA GLY A 164 22.18 0.15 12.85
C GLY A 164 20.74 -0.23 13.20
N ILE A 165 20.52 -1.52 13.47
CA ILE A 165 19.20 -2.12 13.64
C ILE A 165 18.73 -2.01 15.10
N ILE A 166 17.46 -1.67 15.30
CA ILE A 166 16.81 -1.52 16.60
C ILE A 166 15.49 -2.28 16.56
N GLU A 167 15.31 -3.19 17.52
CA GLU A 167 14.11 -4.01 17.67
C GLU A 167 13.18 -3.46 18.74
N TYR A 168 11.89 -3.48 18.45
CA TYR A 168 10.79 -3.14 19.35
C TYR A 168 9.87 -4.35 19.42
N LYS A 169 9.99 -5.16 20.48
CA LYS A 169 9.15 -6.36 20.68
C LYS A 169 8.13 -6.12 21.77
N ASN A 170 6.91 -6.61 21.54
CA ASN A 170 5.82 -6.57 22.51
C ASN A 170 5.57 -5.14 23.02
N VAL A 171 5.49 -4.16 22.10
CA VAL A 171 5.19 -2.78 22.46
C VAL A 171 3.80 -2.74 23.10
N PRO A 172 3.64 -2.16 24.31
CA PRO A 172 2.36 -2.14 25.00
C PRO A 172 1.28 -1.50 24.13
N ILE A 173 0.11 -2.14 24.04
CA ILE A 173 -1.04 -1.61 23.31
C ILE A 173 -1.45 -0.26 23.93
N ALA A 174 -1.32 -0.10 25.24
CA ALA A 174 -1.55 1.18 25.92
C ALA A 174 -0.66 2.33 25.40
N THR A 175 0.55 2.03 24.90
CA THR A 175 1.41 3.01 24.23
C THR A 175 0.86 3.34 22.85
N LEU A 176 0.57 2.32 22.05
CA LEU A 176 0.10 2.49 20.67
C LEU A 176 -1.27 3.16 20.57
N ARG A 177 -2.16 2.95 21.55
CA ARG A 177 -3.48 3.59 21.62
C ARG A 177 -3.43 5.11 21.50
N LYS A 178 -2.33 5.74 21.92
CA LYS A 178 -2.14 7.20 21.82
C LYS A 178 -1.95 7.65 20.38
N PHE A 179 -1.42 6.78 19.52
CA PHE A 179 -1.06 7.06 18.13
C PHE A 179 -2.11 6.57 17.12
N ILE A 180 -3.25 6.05 17.57
CA ILE A 180 -4.29 5.56 16.66
C ILE A 180 -5.01 6.72 15.98
N ASP A 181 -5.07 6.69 14.64
CA ASP A 181 -6.10 7.37 13.86
C ASP A 181 -7.33 6.45 13.70
N TRP A 182 -8.42 6.81 14.36
CA TRP A 182 -9.70 6.10 14.32
C TRP A 182 -10.53 6.42 13.08
N SER A 183 -10.17 7.41 12.26
CA SER A 183 -10.97 7.79 11.09
C SER A 183 -11.08 6.66 10.07
N PRO A 184 -10.00 5.94 9.71
CA PRO A 184 -10.10 4.81 8.79
C PRO A 184 -10.81 3.59 9.39
N PHE A 185 -10.84 3.45 10.73
CA PHE A 185 -11.66 2.42 11.38
C PHE A 185 -13.15 2.65 11.08
N PHE A 186 -13.66 3.87 11.23
CA PHE A 186 -15.06 4.16 10.88
C PHE A 186 -15.34 4.00 9.39
N MET A 187 -14.41 4.41 8.52
CA MET A 187 -14.56 4.21 7.08
C MET A 187 -14.69 2.73 6.71
N LEU A 188 -13.92 1.85 7.35
CA LEU A 188 -14.02 0.40 7.16
C LEU A 188 -15.40 -0.13 7.54
N TRP A 189 -15.99 0.39 8.61
CA TRP A 189 -17.35 0.05 9.05
C TRP A 189 -18.46 0.75 8.23
N GLY A 190 -18.10 1.52 7.21
CA GLY A 190 -19.07 2.25 6.38
C GLY A 190 -19.74 3.42 7.11
N LEU A 191 -19.14 3.91 8.19
CA LEU A 191 -19.64 5.00 9.02
C LEU A 191 -19.04 6.34 8.57
N MET A 192 -19.87 7.38 8.54
CA MET A 192 -19.50 8.71 8.07
C MET A 192 -18.97 9.59 9.20
N GLY A 193 -18.18 10.62 8.88
CA GLY A 193 -17.77 11.68 9.81
C GLY A 193 -16.29 11.65 10.24
N GLY A 194 -15.60 10.49 10.23
CA GLY A 194 -14.23 10.39 10.75
C GLY A 194 -14.16 10.58 12.28
N TYR A 195 -13.00 10.41 12.91
CA TYR A 195 -12.91 10.58 14.37
C TYR A 195 -12.61 12.04 14.76
N PRO A 196 -13.25 12.61 15.79
CA PRO A 196 -14.35 12.06 16.61
C PRO A 196 -15.76 12.33 16.05
N ASP A 197 -15.88 13.13 14.98
CA ASP A 197 -17.16 13.64 14.44
C ASP A 197 -18.16 12.54 14.06
N ALA A 198 -17.70 11.32 13.77
CA ALA A 198 -18.53 10.14 13.50
C ALA A 198 -19.51 9.85 14.64
N PHE A 199 -19.16 10.19 15.88
CA PHE A 199 -20.01 9.97 17.05
C PHE A 199 -21.25 10.86 17.12
N ASP A 200 -21.18 12.02 16.48
CA ASP A 200 -22.25 13.02 16.44
C ASP A 200 -22.92 13.08 15.06
N TYR A 201 -22.52 12.19 14.14
CA TYR A 201 -23.11 12.12 12.81
C TYR A 201 -24.59 11.69 12.92
N PRO A 202 -25.54 12.44 12.31
CA PRO A 202 -26.97 12.20 12.49
C PRO A 202 -27.43 10.78 12.11
N GLU A 203 -26.80 10.20 11.09
CA GLU A 203 -27.09 8.85 10.60
C GLU A 203 -25.96 7.89 11.01
N GLY A 204 -26.13 7.18 12.13
CA GLY A 204 -25.20 6.12 12.56
C GLY A 204 -24.21 6.50 13.66
N GLY A 205 -24.32 7.69 14.27
CA GLY A 205 -23.44 8.08 15.39
C GLY A 205 -23.54 7.18 16.63
N GLU A 206 -24.73 6.65 16.94
CA GLU A 206 -24.89 5.67 18.03
C GLU A 206 -24.15 4.36 17.74
N GLU A 207 -24.23 3.86 16.50
CA GLU A 207 -23.50 2.67 16.08
C GLU A 207 -21.99 2.91 16.03
N ALA A 208 -21.56 4.11 15.62
CA ALA A 208 -20.15 4.52 15.68
C ALA A 208 -19.60 4.46 17.12
N ARG A 209 -20.35 4.97 18.10
CA ARG A 209 -19.97 4.84 19.52
C ARG A 209 -19.94 3.40 19.97
N ARG A 210 -20.92 2.59 19.56
CA ARG A 210 -21.01 1.17 19.94
C ARG A 210 -19.81 0.37 19.44
N VAL A 211 -19.53 0.42 18.14
CA VAL A 211 -18.43 -0.36 17.54
C VAL A 211 -17.07 0.13 18.01
N TRP A 212 -16.92 1.44 18.25
CA TRP A 212 -15.70 1.99 18.86
C TRP A 212 -15.51 1.52 20.30
N ASN A 213 -16.57 1.47 21.11
CA ASN A 213 -16.51 0.93 22.47
C ASN A 213 -16.15 -0.55 22.49
N ASP A 214 -16.67 -1.33 21.53
CA ASP A 214 -16.29 -2.74 21.39
C ASP A 214 -14.82 -2.89 20.98
N ALA A 215 -14.30 -2.05 20.08
CA ALA A 215 -12.87 -1.98 19.77
C ALA A 215 -12.02 -1.63 21.01
N GLN A 216 -12.50 -0.73 21.88
CA GLN A 216 -11.79 -0.43 23.13
C GLN A 216 -11.70 -1.65 24.05
N LYS A 217 -12.78 -2.45 24.16
CA LYS A 217 -12.77 -3.69 24.95
C LYS A 217 -11.79 -4.71 24.38
N VAL A 218 -11.77 -4.89 23.05
CA VAL A 218 -10.80 -5.77 22.39
C VAL A 218 -9.37 -5.33 22.72
N LEU A 219 -9.06 -4.04 22.61
CA LEU A 219 -7.74 -3.50 22.99
C LEU A 219 -7.40 -3.78 24.46
N ASP A 220 -8.34 -3.58 25.38
CA ASP A 220 -8.14 -3.84 26.81
C ASP A 220 -7.91 -5.33 27.07
N GLU A 221 -8.66 -6.22 26.42
CA GLU A 221 -8.51 -7.66 26.54
C GLU A 221 -7.15 -8.13 26.03
N LEU A 222 -6.73 -7.68 24.84
CA LEU A 222 -5.46 -8.03 24.22
C LEU A 222 -4.27 -7.57 25.08
N GLU A 223 -4.33 -6.36 25.65
CA GLU A 223 -3.30 -5.85 26.57
C GLU A 223 -3.22 -6.71 27.84
N GLN A 224 -4.37 -7.11 28.41
CA GLN A 224 -4.41 -7.87 29.66
C GLN A 224 -3.94 -9.32 29.49
N ASN A 225 -4.29 -9.96 28.37
CA ASN A 225 -4.02 -11.38 28.15
C ASN A 225 -2.76 -11.65 27.33
N GLY A 226 -2.16 -10.61 26.72
CA GLY A 226 -0.92 -10.72 25.93
C GLY A 226 -1.05 -11.60 24.69
N LYS A 227 -2.26 -11.77 24.15
CA LYS A 227 -2.51 -12.63 22.98
C LYS A 227 -2.09 -11.99 21.66
N LEU A 228 -1.95 -10.67 21.60
CA LEU A 228 -1.49 -9.96 20.42
C LEU A 228 -0.33 -9.05 20.83
N ASN A 229 0.81 -9.19 20.15
CA ASN A 229 2.06 -8.56 20.58
C ASN A 229 2.64 -7.65 19.47
N PRO A 230 2.26 -6.36 19.44
CA PRO A 230 2.76 -5.42 18.45
C PRO A 230 4.29 -5.37 18.44
N SER A 231 4.86 -5.51 17.26
CA SER A 231 6.31 -5.67 17.08
C SER A 231 6.80 -4.92 15.85
N GLY A 232 8.04 -4.47 15.92
CA GLY A 232 8.65 -3.68 14.87
C GLY A 232 10.17 -3.71 14.90
N VAL A 233 10.76 -3.40 13.77
CA VAL A 233 12.19 -3.23 13.60
C VAL A 233 12.43 -1.99 12.75
N MET A 234 13.43 -1.20 13.12
CA MET A 234 13.91 -0.12 12.28
C MET A 234 15.42 -0.13 12.21
N GLY A 235 15.98 0.49 11.18
CA GLY A 235 17.41 0.68 11.05
C GLY A 235 17.74 2.00 10.40
N ILE A 236 18.87 2.60 10.81
CA ILE A 236 19.43 3.79 10.18
C ILE A 236 20.84 3.48 9.70
N PHE A 237 21.08 3.71 8.41
CA PHE A 237 22.32 3.35 7.74
C PHE A 237 22.93 4.57 7.06
N PRO A 238 24.28 4.67 7.00
CA PRO A 238 24.92 5.65 6.14
C PRO A 238 24.48 5.43 4.70
N ALA A 239 24.06 6.50 4.03
CA ALA A 239 23.52 6.42 2.68
C ALA A 239 24.01 7.55 1.80
N CYS A 240 24.00 7.31 0.49
CA CYS A 240 24.40 8.31 -0.49
C CYS A 240 23.56 8.17 -1.76
N ARG A 241 23.12 9.29 -2.32
CA ARG A 241 22.47 9.29 -3.63
C ARG A 241 23.45 8.86 -4.71
N ALA A 242 23.00 7.95 -5.57
CA ALA A 242 23.69 7.52 -6.78
C ALA A 242 22.72 7.62 -7.97
N GLY A 243 22.65 8.80 -8.59
CA GLY A 243 21.63 9.10 -9.61
C GLY A 243 20.23 9.06 -9.02
N ASP A 244 19.39 8.17 -9.54
CA ASP A 244 18.01 7.96 -9.03
C ASP A 244 17.96 6.95 -7.86
N ASP A 245 19.08 6.36 -7.47
CA ASP A 245 19.13 5.34 -6.42
C ASP A 245 19.75 5.88 -5.12
N ILE A 246 19.59 5.11 -4.05
CA ILE A 246 20.23 5.35 -2.76
C ILE A 246 21.14 4.15 -2.45
N GLU A 247 22.44 4.40 -2.40
CA GLU A 247 23.46 3.44 -1.95
C GLU A 247 23.47 3.38 -0.43
N ILE A 248 23.43 2.17 0.14
CA ILE A 248 23.43 1.94 1.59
C ILE A 248 24.73 1.25 1.97
N PHE A 249 25.41 1.77 3.00
CA PHE A 249 26.71 1.30 3.45
C PHE A 249 26.64 0.60 4.80
N ALA A 250 27.54 -0.35 5.04
CA ALA A 250 27.62 -1.11 6.29
C ALA A 250 27.90 -0.21 7.52
N ASN A 251 28.67 0.86 7.30
CA ASN A 251 29.33 1.62 8.34
C ASN A 251 29.74 3.02 7.84
N SER A 252 30.07 3.91 8.78
CA SER A 252 30.28 5.34 8.51
C SER A 252 31.48 5.64 7.60
N ASP A 253 32.37 4.67 7.34
CA ASP A 253 33.48 4.82 6.39
C ASP A 253 33.02 4.83 4.92
N ARG A 254 31.79 4.36 4.64
CA ARG A 254 31.15 4.34 3.33
C ARG A 254 31.96 3.62 2.24
N THR A 255 32.69 2.57 2.64
CA THR A 255 33.51 1.77 1.72
C THR A 255 32.83 0.48 1.28
N SER A 256 31.98 -0.11 2.13
CA SER A 256 31.29 -1.37 1.87
C SER A 256 29.79 -1.13 1.63
N LEU A 257 29.33 -1.39 0.39
CA LEU A 257 27.93 -1.34 0.03
C LEU A 257 27.22 -2.60 0.55
N VAL A 258 26.12 -2.43 1.29
CA VAL A 258 25.27 -3.53 1.78
C VAL A 258 23.94 -3.63 1.03
N GLY A 259 23.55 -2.57 0.33
CA GLY A 259 22.33 -2.57 -0.46
C GLY A 259 22.16 -1.32 -1.30
N LYS A 260 21.16 -1.34 -2.17
CA LYS A 260 20.76 -0.21 -3.01
C LYS A 260 19.24 -0.17 -3.09
N VAL A 261 18.66 1.00 -2.78
CA VAL A 261 17.23 1.26 -2.97
C VAL A 261 17.05 1.95 -4.30
N TYR A 262 16.23 1.34 -5.15
CA TYR A 262 16.03 1.79 -6.52
C TYR A 262 14.76 2.62 -6.62
N ASN A 263 14.90 3.88 -7.05
CA ASN A 263 13.76 4.77 -7.18
C ASN A 263 13.43 5.07 -8.65
N LEU A 264 12.20 5.55 -8.84
CA LEU A 264 11.69 6.06 -10.10
C LEU A 264 11.54 7.58 -10.00
N ARG A 265 11.80 8.24 -11.11
CA ARG A 265 11.69 9.69 -11.30
C ARG A 265 10.46 10.04 -12.10
N GLN A 266 9.78 11.10 -11.70
CA GLN A 266 8.65 11.60 -12.46
C GLN A 266 9.12 12.06 -13.87
N GLN A 267 8.50 11.61 -14.96
CA GLN A 267 8.88 12.02 -16.33
C GLN A 267 7.98 13.06 -16.96
N THR A 268 6.88 13.45 -16.31
CA THR A 268 5.96 14.42 -16.91
C THR A 268 6.54 15.83 -16.92
N GLU A 269 6.45 16.53 -18.05
CA GLU A 269 6.90 17.91 -18.21
C GLU A 269 6.25 18.85 -17.18
N ARG A 270 7.08 19.73 -16.61
CA ARG A 270 6.72 20.65 -15.53
C ARG A 270 6.37 22.03 -16.08
N GLY A 271 5.07 22.30 -16.17
CA GLY A 271 4.55 23.63 -16.49
C GLY A 271 4.18 24.46 -15.26
N LYS A 272 3.73 25.70 -15.48
CA LYS A 272 3.31 26.67 -14.44
C LYS A 272 2.26 26.16 -13.44
N ASN A 273 1.44 25.18 -13.85
CA ASN A 273 0.37 24.60 -13.03
C ASN A 273 0.82 23.30 -12.32
N SER A 274 2.11 23.02 -12.25
CA SER A 274 2.64 21.87 -11.52
C SER A 274 2.86 22.25 -10.07
N LYS A 275 2.54 21.34 -9.13
CA LYS A 275 2.78 21.56 -7.68
C LYS A 275 4.26 21.81 -7.35
N SER A 276 5.16 21.25 -8.16
CA SER A 276 6.60 21.46 -8.11
C SER A 276 7.11 21.75 -9.52
N PRO A 277 8.10 22.66 -9.69
CA PRO A 277 8.77 22.86 -10.97
C PRO A 277 9.74 21.72 -11.33
N TYR A 278 10.06 20.83 -10.38
CA TYR A 278 11.04 19.77 -10.54
C TYR A 278 10.40 18.42 -10.90
N ASN A 279 11.20 17.57 -11.55
CA ASN A 279 10.90 16.17 -11.77
C ASN A 279 11.46 15.36 -10.60
N LEU A 280 10.64 15.19 -9.54
CA LEU A 280 11.09 14.60 -8.28
C LEU A 280 11.41 13.10 -8.42
N CYS A 281 12.41 12.70 -7.65
CA CYS A 281 12.74 11.33 -7.29
C CYS A 281 13.00 11.30 -5.78
N LEU A 282 12.66 10.21 -5.07
CA LEU A 282 12.91 10.13 -3.62
C LEU A 282 14.41 10.23 -3.29
N SER A 283 15.30 9.76 -4.17
CA SER A 283 16.75 9.90 -4.01
C SER A 283 17.23 11.34 -4.00
N ASP A 284 16.44 12.31 -4.50
CA ASP A 284 16.79 13.73 -4.53
C ASP A 284 16.95 14.30 -3.10
N PHE A 285 16.33 13.67 -2.11
CA PHE A 285 16.35 14.08 -0.70
C PHE A 285 17.49 13.45 0.11
N ILE A 286 18.43 12.75 -0.55
CA ILE A 286 19.64 12.18 0.05
C ILE A 286 20.86 12.83 -0.59
N ALA A 287 21.85 13.21 0.22
CA ALA A 287 23.05 13.86 -0.24
C ALA A 287 23.88 12.91 -1.13
N ASP A 288 24.45 13.46 -2.20
CA ASP A 288 25.35 12.72 -3.08
C ASP A 288 26.82 12.94 -2.68
N LYS A 289 27.72 12.25 -3.38
CA LYS A 289 29.17 12.34 -3.16
C LYS A 289 29.72 13.74 -3.48
N GLU A 290 29.10 14.48 -4.38
CA GLU A 290 29.54 15.81 -4.82
C GLU A 290 29.21 16.89 -3.79
N SER A 291 28.11 16.73 -3.04
CA SER A 291 27.73 17.63 -1.95
C SER A 291 28.75 17.67 -0.80
N GLY A 292 29.58 16.62 -0.67
CA GLY A 292 30.52 16.45 0.45
C GLY A 292 29.84 16.14 1.80
N GLN A 293 28.51 16.04 1.84
CA GLN A 293 27.77 15.76 3.07
C GLN A 293 27.66 14.26 3.35
N GLN A 294 27.58 13.92 4.64
CA GLN A 294 27.39 12.55 5.10
C GLN A 294 25.92 12.32 5.44
N ASP A 295 25.17 11.68 4.53
CA ASP A 295 23.74 11.45 4.71
C ASP A 295 23.39 10.03 5.20
N TRP A 296 22.15 9.85 5.62
CA TRP A 296 21.63 8.67 6.27
C TRP A 296 20.26 8.32 5.68
N PHE A 297 19.95 7.04 5.71
CA PHE A 297 18.68 6.52 5.24
C PHE A 297 18.14 5.54 6.26
N GLY A 298 16.89 5.73 6.64
CA GLY A 298 16.21 4.82 7.55
C GLY A 298 15.24 3.90 6.83
N MET A 299 14.91 2.79 7.47
CA MET A 299 13.87 1.87 7.04
C MET A 299 13.22 1.19 8.25
N PHE A 300 12.00 0.69 8.07
CA PHE A 300 11.26 -0.01 9.11
C PHE A 300 10.32 -1.08 8.57
N ALA A 301 9.97 -2.02 9.44
CA ALA A 301 8.85 -2.93 9.29
C ALA A 301 8.17 -3.13 10.65
N VAL A 302 6.84 -3.08 10.68
CA VAL A 302 6.02 -3.23 11.88
C VAL A 302 4.80 -4.09 11.60
N CYS A 303 4.29 -4.76 12.63
CA CYS A 303 3.01 -5.44 12.60
C CYS A 303 2.27 -5.29 13.93
N ALA A 304 0.96 -5.50 13.89
CA ALA A 304 0.13 -5.55 15.10
C ALA A 304 0.45 -6.77 15.98
N GLY A 305 1.09 -7.79 15.42
CA GLY A 305 1.46 -9.05 16.07
C GLY A 305 1.26 -10.21 15.10
N ILE A 306 2.21 -11.16 15.07
CA ILE A 306 2.13 -12.33 14.19
C ILE A 306 0.97 -13.27 14.54
N GLU A 307 0.41 -13.12 15.73
CA GLU A 307 -0.73 -13.87 16.25
C GLU A 307 -2.07 -13.41 15.64
N GLU A 308 -2.12 -12.24 15.00
CA GLU A 308 -3.33 -11.64 14.45
C GLU A 308 -4.11 -12.61 13.56
N HIS A 309 -3.40 -13.30 12.65
CA HIS A 309 -4.00 -14.23 11.72
C HIS A 309 -4.75 -15.37 12.42
N ASP A 310 -4.10 -16.05 13.38
CA ASP A 310 -4.68 -17.19 14.07
C ASP A 310 -5.85 -16.79 14.96
N LEU A 311 -5.80 -15.60 15.56
CA LEU A 311 -6.90 -15.06 16.37
C LEU A 311 -8.13 -14.78 15.50
N VAL A 312 -7.94 -14.15 14.33
CA VAL A 312 -9.01 -13.86 13.37
C VAL A 312 -9.64 -15.15 12.84
N GLU A 313 -8.82 -16.11 12.43
CA GLU A 313 -9.31 -17.41 11.95
C GLU A 313 -10.04 -18.19 13.06
N GLY A 314 -9.62 -18.03 14.32
CA GLY A 314 -10.33 -18.57 15.47
C GLY A 314 -11.77 -18.06 15.61
N TYR A 315 -11.99 -16.76 15.42
CA TYR A 315 -13.34 -16.17 15.43
C TYR A 315 -14.18 -16.64 14.24
N LYS A 316 -13.61 -16.68 13.03
CA LYS A 316 -14.29 -17.20 11.84
C LYS A 316 -14.71 -18.66 11.99
N ALA A 317 -13.81 -19.51 12.49
CA ALA A 317 -14.10 -20.92 12.73
C ALA A 317 -15.22 -21.13 13.77
N ALA A 318 -15.41 -20.18 14.69
CA ALA A 318 -16.51 -20.16 15.65
C ALA A 318 -17.82 -19.55 15.09
N GLY A 319 -17.82 -19.06 13.85
CA GLY A 319 -18.96 -18.36 13.24
C GLY A 319 -19.20 -16.95 13.79
N ASP A 320 -18.17 -16.32 14.37
CA ASP A 320 -18.22 -14.99 14.96
C ASP A 320 -17.57 -13.96 14.02
N ASP A 321 -18.24 -13.71 12.89
CA ASP A 321 -17.76 -12.81 11.85
C ASP A 321 -17.59 -11.36 12.35
N TYR A 322 -18.42 -10.93 13.30
CA TYR A 322 -18.34 -9.59 13.89
C TYR A 322 -17.01 -9.39 14.60
N ASN A 323 -16.64 -10.31 15.51
CA ASN A 323 -15.38 -10.17 16.25
C ASN A 323 -14.16 -10.46 15.38
N ALA A 324 -14.28 -11.32 14.35
CA ALA A 324 -13.24 -11.48 13.35
C ALA A 324 -12.93 -10.15 12.63
N ILE A 325 -13.96 -9.48 12.10
CA ILE A 325 -13.80 -8.19 11.40
C ILE A 325 -13.33 -7.09 12.38
N LEU A 326 -13.88 -7.05 13.59
CA LEU A 326 -13.49 -6.09 14.62
C LEU A 326 -12.00 -6.25 14.98
N LEU A 327 -11.54 -7.48 15.16
CA LEU A 327 -10.14 -7.76 15.47
C LEU A 327 -9.22 -7.36 14.31
N GLN A 328 -9.58 -7.69 13.06
CA GLN A 328 -8.81 -7.25 11.89
C GLN A 328 -8.72 -5.71 11.83
N ALA A 329 -9.84 -5.03 12.03
CA ALA A 329 -9.89 -3.57 12.03
C ALA A 329 -9.02 -2.96 13.15
N VAL A 330 -9.03 -3.55 14.34
CA VAL A 330 -8.19 -3.17 15.47
C VAL A 330 -6.71 -3.46 15.17
N GLY A 331 -6.40 -4.61 14.58
CA GLY A 331 -5.06 -4.97 14.12
C GLY A 331 -4.49 -3.92 13.16
N ASP A 332 -5.24 -3.55 12.12
CA ASP A 332 -4.83 -2.50 11.18
C ASP A 332 -4.55 -1.17 11.89
N ARG A 333 -5.39 -0.78 12.87
CA ARG A 333 -5.15 0.43 13.67
C ARG A 333 -3.87 0.33 14.50
N LEU A 334 -3.56 -0.83 15.07
CA LEU A 334 -2.34 -1.05 15.84
C LEU A 334 -1.09 -1.04 14.96
N ALA A 335 -1.14 -1.63 13.76
CA ALA A 335 -0.02 -1.62 12.83
C ALA A 335 0.33 -0.19 12.37
N GLU A 336 -0.68 0.61 12.02
CA GLU A 336 -0.50 2.01 11.65
C GLU A 336 0.00 2.86 12.83
N ALA A 337 -0.58 2.67 14.02
CA ALA A 337 -0.12 3.33 15.24
C ALA A 337 1.32 2.95 15.60
N MET A 338 1.74 1.71 15.35
CA MET A 338 3.12 1.26 15.53
C MET A 338 4.07 1.94 14.53
N ALA A 339 3.65 2.13 13.28
CA ALA A 339 4.43 2.89 12.29
C ALA A 339 4.60 4.36 12.70
N GLU A 340 3.53 5.01 13.18
CA GLU A 340 3.57 6.38 13.68
C GLU A 340 4.45 6.49 14.94
N TYR A 341 4.31 5.55 15.87
CA TYR A 341 5.11 5.48 17.09
C TYR A 341 6.61 5.33 16.79
N LEU A 342 7.00 4.38 15.93
CA LEU A 342 8.41 4.22 15.55
C LEU A 342 8.94 5.44 14.82
N HIS A 343 8.14 6.05 13.95
CA HIS A 343 8.54 7.28 13.28
C HIS A 343 8.75 8.41 14.31
N PHE A 344 7.85 8.58 15.28
CA PHE A 344 8.01 9.55 16.36
C PHE A 344 9.27 9.28 17.20
N GLU A 345 9.53 8.03 17.60
CA GLU A 345 10.76 7.65 18.32
C GLU A 345 12.01 7.90 17.49
N LEU A 346 11.95 7.67 16.18
CA LEU A 346 13.04 7.95 15.25
C LEU A 346 13.34 9.45 15.21
N ARG A 347 12.34 10.30 14.99
CA ARG A 347 12.53 11.75 14.89
C ARG A 347 13.06 12.36 16.19
N THR A 348 12.57 11.90 17.34
CA THR A 348 12.84 12.53 18.64
C THR A 348 14.02 11.92 19.40
N LYS A 349 14.27 10.62 19.27
CA LYS A 349 15.25 9.91 20.10
C LYS A 349 16.36 9.23 19.31
N VAL A 350 16.04 8.47 18.26
CA VAL A 350 17.03 7.62 17.58
C VAL A 350 17.83 8.38 16.54
N TRP A 351 17.15 9.00 15.58
CA TRP A 351 17.78 9.98 14.71
C TRP A 351 17.92 11.31 15.46
N GLY A 352 16.85 11.73 16.13
CA GLY A 352 16.90 12.79 17.13
C GLY A 352 17.11 14.19 16.56
N TYR A 353 16.56 14.46 15.37
CA TYR A 353 16.60 15.75 14.70
C TYR A 353 15.41 16.67 15.04
N SER A 354 14.46 16.21 15.87
CA SER A 354 13.26 16.93 16.27
C SER A 354 13.09 16.93 17.79
N ASP A 355 12.70 18.06 18.37
CA ASP A 355 12.32 18.20 19.78
C ASP A 355 10.79 18.24 19.97
N GLU A 356 10.03 17.73 18.99
CA GLU A 356 8.57 17.71 19.05
C GLU A 356 8.04 16.89 20.24
N THR A 357 6.87 17.28 20.75
CA THR A 357 6.13 16.51 21.76
C THR A 357 5.00 15.76 21.08
N MET A 358 4.58 14.64 21.69
CA MET A 358 3.56 13.78 21.11
C MET A 358 2.20 14.50 21.10
N ASP A 359 1.67 14.71 19.90
CA ASP A 359 0.35 15.30 19.62
C ASP A 359 -0.27 14.54 18.43
N ASN A 360 -1.25 13.69 18.71
CA ASN A 360 -1.81 12.79 17.70
C ASN A 360 -2.46 13.53 16.53
N GLU A 361 -3.12 14.68 16.76
CA GLU A 361 -3.78 15.42 15.69
C GLU A 361 -2.76 16.02 14.72
N ARG A 362 -1.65 16.52 15.25
CA ARG A 362 -0.55 17.05 14.43
C ARG A 362 0.19 15.94 13.68
N LEU A 363 0.36 14.78 14.31
CA LEU A 363 0.93 13.59 13.65
C LEU A 363 0.06 13.14 12.46
N ILE A 364 -1.27 13.06 12.63
CA ILE A 364 -2.21 12.70 11.54
C ILE A 364 -2.13 13.69 10.37
N ARG A 365 -1.91 14.99 10.67
CA ARG A 365 -1.73 16.04 9.66
C ARG A 365 -0.32 16.10 9.06
N GLU A 366 0.55 15.19 9.46
CA GLU A 366 1.95 15.12 9.05
C GLU A 366 2.74 16.41 9.38
N GLU A 367 2.39 17.09 10.47
CA GLU A 367 3.03 18.35 10.91
C GLU A 367 4.37 18.11 11.64
N TYR A 368 5.29 17.41 10.97
CA TYR A 368 6.65 17.11 11.43
C TYR A 368 7.64 17.19 10.26
N ILE A 369 8.93 17.14 10.58
CA ILE A 369 10.02 17.15 9.59
C ILE A 369 10.32 15.71 9.13
N GLY A 370 10.47 15.53 7.82
CA GLY A 370 10.77 14.25 7.21
C GLY A 370 9.53 13.46 6.79
N ILE A 371 9.76 12.35 6.07
CA ILE A 371 8.70 11.49 5.53
C ILE A 371 9.02 10.01 5.73
N ARG A 372 7.99 9.16 5.66
CA ARG A 372 8.10 7.70 5.77
C ARG A 372 7.51 6.92 4.59
N PRO A 373 7.91 7.18 3.33
CA PRO A 373 7.29 6.58 2.15
C PRO A 373 7.40 5.05 2.17
N ALA A 374 6.30 4.39 1.83
CA ALA A 374 6.16 2.94 1.85
C ALA A 374 6.09 2.37 0.42
N PRO A 375 6.90 1.34 0.07
CA PRO A 375 6.84 0.70 -1.24
C PRO A 375 5.42 0.23 -1.62
N GLY A 376 4.95 0.68 -2.79
CA GLY A 376 3.58 0.51 -3.29
C GLY A 376 2.76 1.80 -3.26
N TYR A 377 3.18 2.81 -2.50
CA TYR A 377 2.54 4.13 -2.52
C TYR A 377 2.98 4.93 -3.75
N PRO A 378 2.23 5.97 -4.14
CA PRO A 378 2.48 6.72 -5.37
C PRO A 378 3.88 7.33 -5.54
N SER A 379 4.63 7.58 -4.46
CA SER A 379 6.01 8.12 -4.51
C SER A 379 7.06 7.04 -4.76
N CYS A 380 6.77 5.79 -4.41
CA CYS A 380 7.63 4.63 -4.61
C CYS A 380 6.75 3.40 -4.93
N PRO A 381 6.12 3.36 -6.12
CA PRO A 381 5.08 2.38 -6.42
C PRO A 381 5.60 0.95 -6.63
N GLU A 382 6.91 0.76 -6.65
CA GLU A 382 7.54 -0.53 -6.90
C GLU A 382 7.52 -1.39 -5.62
N HIS A 383 6.82 -2.53 -5.66
CA HIS A 383 6.58 -3.38 -4.50
C HIS A 383 7.78 -4.26 -4.14
N THR A 384 8.65 -4.64 -5.09
CA THR A 384 9.80 -5.51 -4.82
C THR A 384 10.87 -4.84 -3.96
N GLU A 385 10.87 -3.50 -3.89
CA GLU A 385 11.70 -2.74 -2.96
C GLU A 385 11.40 -3.07 -1.48
N LYS A 386 10.32 -3.81 -1.14
CA LYS A 386 10.17 -4.35 0.22
C LYS A 386 11.26 -5.37 0.56
N GLN A 387 11.82 -6.07 -0.43
CA GLN A 387 12.80 -7.13 -0.19
C GLN A 387 14.04 -6.61 0.54
N ILE A 388 14.56 -5.45 0.14
CA ILE A 388 15.75 -4.88 0.78
C ILE A 388 15.48 -4.47 2.24
N ILE A 389 14.24 -4.10 2.60
CA ILE A 389 13.85 -3.90 4.01
C ILE A 389 13.96 -5.23 4.75
N TRP A 390 13.40 -6.30 4.17
CA TRP A 390 13.44 -7.64 4.76
C TRP A 390 14.86 -8.15 4.97
N ASP A 391 15.71 -7.98 3.94
CA ASP A 391 17.08 -8.47 3.94
C ASP A 391 17.96 -7.68 4.92
N LEU A 392 17.90 -6.33 4.89
CA LEU A 392 18.78 -5.50 5.72
C LEU A 392 18.35 -5.41 7.17
N LEU A 393 17.05 -5.45 7.46
CA LEU A 393 16.55 -5.45 8.83
C LEU A 393 16.38 -6.84 9.41
N GLU A 394 16.60 -7.91 8.64
CA GLU A 394 16.38 -9.30 9.04
C GLU A 394 14.95 -9.48 9.62
N VAL A 395 13.95 -8.93 8.90
CA VAL A 395 12.58 -8.74 9.40
C VAL A 395 11.96 -10.07 9.84
N GLU A 396 12.10 -11.12 9.02
CA GLU A 396 11.54 -12.43 9.32
C GLU A 396 12.20 -13.05 10.57
N GLN A 397 13.52 -12.94 10.70
CA GLN A 397 14.25 -13.50 11.84
C GLN A 397 13.98 -12.74 13.14
N ARG A 398 13.83 -11.42 13.06
CA ARG A 398 13.70 -10.56 14.25
C ARG A 398 12.27 -10.49 14.76
N ILE A 399 11.29 -10.28 13.87
CA ILE A 399 9.90 -10.02 14.25
C ILE A 399 8.87 -10.94 13.56
N GLY A 400 9.31 -11.93 12.78
CA GLY A 400 8.45 -12.98 12.25
C GLY A 400 7.57 -12.58 11.07
N MET A 401 7.61 -11.32 10.62
CA MET A 401 6.85 -10.88 9.46
C MET A 401 7.43 -11.48 8.16
N LYS A 402 6.56 -11.76 7.19
CA LYS A 402 6.94 -12.41 5.92
C LYS A 402 6.48 -11.60 4.72
N LEU A 403 7.15 -11.83 3.59
CA LEU A 403 6.70 -11.39 2.28
C LEU A 403 6.15 -12.56 1.48
N THR A 404 5.08 -12.30 0.76
CA THR A 404 4.51 -13.23 -0.22
C THR A 404 5.22 -13.08 -1.57
N GLU A 405 4.93 -13.96 -2.52
CA GLU A 405 5.48 -13.86 -3.89
C GLU A 405 5.09 -12.56 -4.62
N SER A 406 3.99 -11.92 -4.19
CA SER A 406 3.51 -10.63 -4.71
C SER A 406 4.00 -9.43 -3.87
N TYR A 407 4.89 -9.66 -2.91
CA TYR A 407 5.37 -8.66 -1.95
C TYR A 407 4.23 -8.02 -1.13
N ALA A 408 3.16 -8.77 -0.88
CA ALA A 408 2.26 -8.49 0.23
C ALA A 408 2.95 -8.92 1.54
N MET A 409 2.56 -8.29 2.65
CA MET A 409 3.13 -8.59 3.96
C MET A 409 2.20 -9.53 4.74
N TRP A 410 2.80 -10.39 5.56
CA TRP A 410 2.12 -11.19 6.56
C TRP A 410 2.72 -10.88 7.95
N PRO A 411 1.90 -10.67 8.99
CA PRO A 411 0.42 -10.63 8.99
C PRO A 411 -0.14 -9.47 8.15
N ALA A 412 -1.45 -9.47 7.86
CA ALA A 412 -2.06 -8.46 7.01
C ALA A 412 -1.96 -7.05 7.64
N ALA A 413 -2.14 -6.98 8.96
CA ALA A 413 -1.92 -5.79 9.77
C ALA A 413 -0.42 -5.48 9.92
N SER A 414 0.19 -5.02 8.83
CA SER A 414 1.63 -4.71 8.73
C SER A 414 1.90 -3.44 7.93
N VAL A 415 2.97 -2.73 8.29
CA VAL A 415 3.46 -1.55 7.56
C VAL A 415 4.99 -1.64 7.44
N CYS A 416 5.54 -1.28 6.28
CA CYS A 416 6.97 -1.12 6.11
C CYS A 416 7.26 0.09 5.22
N GLY A 417 8.45 0.68 5.36
CA GLY A 417 8.84 1.79 4.52
C GLY A 417 10.22 2.34 4.84
N TRP A 418 10.45 3.53 4.30
CA TRP A 418 11.69 4.29 4.42
C TRP A 418 11.57 5.39 5.47
N TYR A 419 12.69 6.00 5.84
CA TYR A 419 12.73 7.27 6.56
C TYR A 419 13.69 8.23 5.87
N PHE A 420 13.21 9.45 5.64
CA PHE A 420 13.98 10.59 5.14
C PHE A 420 13.90 11.73 6.16
N SER A 421 15.03 12.32 6.52
CA SER A 421 15.09 13.45 7.47
C SER A 421 15.09 14.83 6.82
N HIS A 422 15.29 14.91 5.50
CA HIS A 422 15.44 16.20 4.83
C HIS A 422 14.14 17.03 4.91
N PRO A 423 14.16 18.31 5.34
CA PRO A 423 12.93 19.09 5.52
C PRO A 423 12.16 19.38 4.24
N ALA A 424 12.83 19.39 3.09
CA ALA A 424 12.17 19.51 1.78
C ALA A 424 11.54 18.20 1.28
N SER A 425 11.74 17.08 1.97
CA SER A 425 11.18 15.80 1.53
C SER A 425 9.66 15.82 1.61
N ASN A 426 9.00 15.31 0.56
CA ASN A 426 7.55 15.29 0.47
C ASN A 426 7.04 14.08 -0.30
N TYR A 427 5.78 13.73 -0.04
CA TYR A 427 5.07 12.76 -0.86
C TYR A 427 4.67 13.39 -2.20
N PHE A 428 4.95 12.68 -3.28
CA PHE A 428 4.54 13.04 -4.64
C PHE A 428 3.97 11.83 -5.38
N THR A 429 3.15 12.07 -6.41
CA THR A 429 2.70 11.01 -7.31
C THR A 429 3.69 10.87 -8.45
N LEU A 430 4.30 9.69 -8.63
CA LEU A 430 5.24 9.42 -9.71
C LEU A 430 4.66 9.80 -11.09
N GLY A 431 3.38 9.46 -11.31
CA GLY A 431 2.73 9.58 -12.60
C GLY A 431 3.07 8.39 -13.48
N ARG A 432 3.09 8.60 -14.80
CA ARG A 432 3.50 7.58 -15.77
C ARG A 432 4.99 7.72 -16.06
N ILE A 433 5.66 6.59 -16.27
CA ILE A 433 7.03 6.52 -16.78
C ILE A 433 7.02 6.06 -18.24
N ASP A 434 8.01 6.49 -19.00
CA ASP A 434 8.22 6.06 -20.38
C ASP A 434 9.14 4.83 -20.44
N GLU A 435 9.22 4.20 -21.62
CA GLU A 435 9.92 2.94 -21.81
C GLU A 435 11.44 3.04 -21.53
N ASP A 436 12.02 4.23 -21.74
CA ASP A 436 13.44 4.49 -21.49
C ASP A 436 13.82 4.33 -20.01
N GLN A 437 13.01 4.89 -19.11
CA GLN A 437 13.18 4.74 -17.67
C GLN A 437 12.85 3.31 -17.22
N ALA A 438 11.83 2.67 -17.78
CA ALA A 438 11.51 1.28 -17.44
C ALA A 438 12.69 0.34 -17.76
N LYS A 439 13.30 0.50 -18.94
CA LYS A 439 14.50 -0.25 -19.35
C LYS A 439 15.71 0.07 -18.47
N ASP A 440 15.91 1.33 -18.12
CA ASP A 440 16.98 1.75 -17.22
C ASP A 440 16.82 1.16 -15.81
N TYR A 441 15.61 1.19 -15.25
CA TYR A 441 15.27 0.61 -13.96
C TYR A 441 15.46 -0.92 -13.97
N ALA A 442 14.99 -1.59 -15.01
CA ALA A 442 15.19 -3.03 -15.17
C ALA A 442 16.68 -3.40 -15.21
N ARG A 443 17.49 -2.64 -15.95
CA ARG A 443 18.95 -2.81 -15.97
C ARG A 443 19.56 -2.61 -14.58
N ARG A 444 19.16 -1.57 -13.85
CA ARG A 444 19.64 -1.28 -12.49
C ARG A 444 19.34 -2.42 -11.50
N LYS A 445 18.14 -3.01 -11.61
CA LYS A 445 17.68 -4.16 -10.79
C LYS A 445 18.19 -5.52 -11.27
N GLY A 446 18.83 -5.59 -12.44
CA GLY A 446 19.22 -6.87 -13.06
C GLY A 446 18.04 -7.70 -13.55
N TRP A 447 16.92 -7.06 -13.88
CA TRP A 447 15.68 -7.68 -14.31
C TRP A 447 15.68 -8.07 -15.78
N SER A 448 14.96 -9.13 -16.09
CA SER A 448 14.59 -9.46 -17.47
C SER A 448 13.47 -8.52 -17.98
N GLU A 449 13.24 -8.51 -19.29
CA GLU A 449 12.11 -7.79 -19.89
C GLU A 449 10.76 -8.27 -19.32
N LYS A 450 10.65 -9.58 -19.04
CA LYS A 450 9.45 -10.16 -18.43
C LYS A 450 9.20 -9.59 -17.03
N ASP A 451 10.25 -9.45 -16.22
CA ASP A 451 10.13 -8.89 -14.87
C ASP A 451 9.80 -7.39 -14.92
N MET A 452 10.43 -6.66 -15.85
CA MET A 452 10.12 -5.25 -16.10
C MET A 452 8.63 -5.06 -16.43
N VAL A 453 8.10 -5.82 -17.39
CA VAL A 453 6.68 -5.75 -17.76
C VAL A 453 5.80 -6.15 -16.58
N LYS A 454 6.15 -7.21 -15.85
CA LYS A 454 5.36 -7.66 -14.69
C LYS A 454 5.23 -6.57 -13.63
N TRP A 455 6.33 -5.95 -13.20
CA TRP A 455 6.32 -5.07 -12.04
C TRP A 455 6.09 -3.59 -12.37
N LEU A 456 6.38 -3.15 -13.60
CA LEU A 456 6.23 -1.76 -14.01
C LEU A 456 5.01 -1.49 -14.90
N SER A 457 4.22 -2.50 -15.28
CA SER A 457 3.03 -2.34 -16.16
C SER A 457 2.10 -1.21 -15.70
N VAL A 458 1.88 -1.11 -14.38
CA VAL A 458 0.96 -0.14 -13.76
C VAL A 458 1.54 1.27 -13.77
N ALA A 459 2.87 1.41 -13.79
CA ALA A 459 3.57 2.71 -13.85
C ALA A 459 3.89 3.16 -15.28
N MET A 460 4.09 2.22 -16.22
CA MET A 460 4.38 2.51 -17.62
C MET A 460 3.19 3.18 -18.31
N LYS A 461 3.50 4.03 -19.30
CA LYS A 461 2.53 4.80 -20.09
C LYS A 461 1.59 3.93 -20.93
#